data_AF-A0A519QWC3-F1
#
_entry.id   AF-A0A519QWC3-F1
#
_cell.length_a   1.000
_cell.length_b   1.000
_cell.length_c   1.000
_cell.angle_alpha   90.00
_cell.angle_beta   90.00
_cell.angle_gamma   90.00
#
_symmetry.space_group_name_H-M   'P 1'
#
loop_
_entity.id
_entity.type
_entity.pdbx_description
1 polymer ?
#
loop_
_entity_poly.entity_id
_entity_poly.type
_entity_poly.pdbx_seq_one_letter_code
_entity_poly.pdbx_strand_id
1 'polypeptide(L)'
;MNSDYLLNPDESFSAYEFKKRAEVLIEDITKKIGQGKVTVSSLSKGDWDPHYVVPKPSLISKSRKADLLIINGAQLEIGWLPPIIRQANNSEIQPGSKGFLDLSTYMNLIQVPNNISRAQGDVHPFGNPHFALNPDNIPIVSKVVTEKLCQLDNTNCSYFETNNKAFTKKWQDKSKVWSVNFHKASHCRLAPIDPKTGRIPHVFVSGNFPDAAEKDCQKLPVIDMINYYDQLEEIRTDQKQFKYIMPLFWPDVINDYYPIAFWDSARESGWLDIAISIPAYKK
;
A
#
# COMPACT_ATOMS: atom_id res chain seq x y z
N MET A 1 6.57 27.34 -18.35
CA MET A 1 7.14 26.26 -19.17
C MET A 1 7.31 25.02 -18.32
N ASN A 2 6.56 23.97 -18.70
CA ASN A 2 6.76 22.53 -18.53
C ASN A 2 6.92 21.92 -17.12
N SER A 3 5.87 21.25 -16.63
CA SER A 3 5.61 19.85 -17.03
C SER A 3 4.18 19.47 -16.63
N ASP A 4 3.35 19.26 -17.64
CA ASP A 4 2.04 18.63 -17.54
C ASP A 4 2.24 17.17 -17.11
N TYR A 5 1.74 16.79 -15.94
CA TYR A 5 1.48 15.39 -15.61
C TYR A 5 0.08 15.05 -16.12
N LEU A 6 -0.07 15.02 -17.45
CA LEU A 6 -1.20 14.35 -18.09
C LEU A 6 -0.84 12.86 -18.14
N LEU A 7 -1.66 12.06 -17.46
CA LEU A 7 -1.61 10.60 -17.51
C LEU A 7 -1.82 10.16 -18.97
N ASN A 8 -0.79 9.55 -19.56
CA ASN A 8 -0.92 8.85 -20.84
C ASN A 8 -1.78 7.59 -20.62
N PRO A 9 -2.91 7.40 -21.33
CA PRO A 9 -3.78 6.24 -21.17
C PRO A 9 -3.18 4.90 -21.61
N ASP A 10 -2.08 4.91 -22.36
CA ASP A 10 -1.54 3.73 -23.04
C ASP A 10 -0.47 2.96 -22.23
N GLU A 11 -0.04 3.48 -21.09
CA GLU A 11 0.80 2.70 -20.16
C GLU A 11 -0.10 1.98 -19.16
N SER A 12 -0.40 0.71 -19.45
CA SER A 12 -0.96 -0.20 -18.45
C SER A 12 0.07 -0.40 -17.32
N PHE A 13 0.02 0.50 -16.33
CA PHE A 13 0.86 0.48 -15.14
C PHE A 13 0.60 -0.80 -14.36
N SER A 14 1.45 -1.81 -14.55
CA SER A 14 1.41 -3.02 -13.73
C SER A 14 1.75 -2.65 -12.27
N ALA A 15 1.11 -3.32 -11.31
CA ALA A 15 1.37 -3.14 -9.88
C ALA A 15 2.84 -3.36 -9.49
N TYR A 16 3.67 -3.93 -10.38
CA TYR A 16 5.10 -4.14 -10.21
C TYR A 16 5.92 -2.84 -10.34
N GLU A 17 5.57 -1.95 -11.27
CA GLU A 17 6.28 -0.68 -11.46
C GLU A 17 5.99 0.34 -10.33
N PHE A 18 4.83 0.22 -9.67
CA PHE A 18 4.48 1.09 -8.53
C PHE A 18 5.29 0.76 -7.27
N LYS A 19 5.72 -0.51 -7.11
CA LYS A 19 6.50 -0.96 -5.93
C LYS A 19 7.89 -0.31 -5.83
N LYS A 20 8.45 0.16 -6.94
CA LYS A 20 9.83 0.67 -7.04
C LYS A 20 10.07 2.07 -6.44
N ARG A 21 9.05 2.69 -5.83
CA ARG A 21 9.06 4.14 -5.54
C ARG A 21 8.91 4.51 -4.06
N ALA A 22 8.89 3.55 -3.14
CA ALA A 22 8.65 3.81 -1.72
C ALA A 22 9.65 4.83 -1.12
N GLU A 23 10.96 4.62 -1.31
CA GLU A 23 11.98 5.54 -0.79
C GLU A 23 11.99 6.92 -1.46
N VAL A 24 11.70 6.98 -2.77
CA VAL A 24 11.61 8.26 -3.50
C VAL A 24 10.44 9.10 -2.99
N LEU A 25 9.36 8.44 -2.57
CA LEU A 25 8.23 9.12 -1.96
C LEU A 25 8.58 9.68 -0.57
N ILE A 26 9.30 8.91 0.25
CA ILE A 26 9.81 9.36 1.56
C ILE A 26 10.76 10.56 1.36
N GLU A 27 11.64 10.51 0.35
CA GLU A 27 12.52 11.63 -0.01
C GLU A 27 11.71 12.90 -0.34
N ASP A 28 10.69 12.79 -1.20
CA ASP A 28 9.87 13.93 -1.63
C ASP A 28 9.05 14.54 -0.47
N ILE A 29 8.45 13.70 0.37
CA ILE A 29 7.75 14.15 1.59
C ILE A 29 8.72 14.92 2.49
N THR A 30 9.90 14.35 2.74
CA THR A 30 10.91 14.97 3.61
C THR A 30 11.39 16.31 3.04
N LYS A 31 11.61 16.41 1.72
CA LYS A 31 11.96 17.68 1.06
C LYS A 31 10.86 18.73 1.19
N LYS A 32 9.59 18.35 1.04
CA LYS A 32 8.44 19.26 1.17
C LYS A 32 8.27 19.81 2.58
N ILE A 33 8.57 19.01 3.59
CA ILE A 33 8.50 19.41 5.01
C ILE A 33 9.73 20.24 5.40
N GLY A 34 10.93 19.74 5.11
CA GLY A 34 12.16 20.35 5.59
C GLY A 34 12.68 21.51 4.73
N GLN A 35 12.36 21.52 3.43
CA GLN A 35 12.72 22.58 2.46
C GLN A 35 14.15 23.11 2.66
N GLY A 36 14.35 24.42 2.77
CA GLY A 36 15.67 25.05 2.90
C GLY A 36 16.39 24.78 4.22
N LYS A 37 15.82 23.99 5.14
CA LYS A 37 16.43 23.62 6.43
C LYS A 37 17.02 22.22 6.43
N VAL A 38 16.83 21.45 5.37
CA VAL A 38 17.35 20.08 5.26
C VAL A 38 18.01 19.85 3.90
N THR A 39 18.97 18.93 3.85
CA THR A 39 19.45 18.34 2.60
C THR A 39 19.04 16.87 2.60
N VAL A 40 18.24 16.46 1.61
CA VAL A 40 17.70 15.09 1.53
C VAL A 40 18.30 14.38 0.33
N SER A 41 18.72 13.14 0.52
CA SER A 41 19.16 12.25 -0.57
C SER A 41 18.64 10.84 -0.34
N SER A 42 18.07 10.22 -1.38
CA SER A 42 17.66 8.81 -1.34
C SER A 42 18.86 7.84 -1.46
N LEU A 43 18.69 6.64 -0.89
CA LEU A 43 19.61 5.50 -1.00
C LEU A 43 19.25 4.57 -2.16
N SER A 44 18.00 4.60 -2.64
CA SER A 44 17.56 3.97 -3.89
C SER A 44 17.12 5.00 -4.94
N LYS A 45 16.83 4.53 -6.15
CA LYS A 45 16.21 5.31 -7.23
C LYS A 45 14.81 4.79 -7.51
N GLY A 46 13.97 5.62 -8.12
CA GLY A 46 12.55 5.28 -8.36
C GLY A 46 12.30 4.17 -9.39
N ASP A 47 13.35 3.73 -10.08
CA ASP A 47 13.37 2.61 -11.02
C ASP A 47 14.00 1.34 -10.41
N TRP A 48 14.46 1.40 -9.15
CA TRP A 48 15.07 0.26 -8.46
C TRP A 48 14.03 -0.54 -7.68
N ASP A 49 14.27 -1.85 -7.58
CA ASP A 49 13.53 -2.67 -6.64
C ASP A 49 14.00 -2.34 -5.21
N PRO A 50 13.12 -1.85 -4.31
CA PRO A 50 13.50 -1.48 -2.96
C PRO A 50 13.92 -2.70 -2.11
N HIS A 51 13.58 -3.93 -2.52
CA HIS A 51 14.07 -5.15 -1.85
C HIS A 51 15.53 -5.46 -2.21
N TYR A 52 16.02 -4.95 -3.34
CA TYR A 52 17.31 -5.31 -3.91
C TYR A 52 18.11 -4.10 -4.38
N VAL A 53 18.69 -3.36 -3.42
CA VAL A 53 19.62 -2.27 -3.72
C VAL A 53 21.07 -2.75 -3.60
N VAL A 54 21.89 -2.51 -4.63
CA VAL A 54 23.33 -2.85 -4.58
C VAL A 54 24.06 -1.88 -3.63
N PRO A 55 24.72 -2.37 -2.56
CA PRO A 55 25.48 -1.53 -1.64
C PRO A 55 26.70 -0.91 -2.33
N LYS A 56 26.62 0.37 -2.71
CA LYS A 56 27.72 1.10 -3.37
C LYS A 56 28.49 1.95 -2.34
N PRO A 57 29.81 2.18 -2.53
CA PRO A 57 30.59 3.09 -1.68
C PRO A 57 29.99 4.49 -1.53
N SER A 58 29.31 4.98 -2.57
CA SER A 58 28.60 6.26 -2.53
C SER A 58 27.45 6.27 -1.53
N LEU A 59 26.73 5.16 -1.36
CA LEU A 59 25.65 5.04 -0.37
C LEU A 59 26.22 5.03 1.06
N ILE A 60 27.32 4.31 1.27
CA ILE A 60 28.05 4.31 2.54
C ILE A 60 28.51 5.72 2.91
N SER A 61 29.07 6.45 1.94
CA SER A 61 29.51 7.84 2.14
C SER A 61 28.35 8.78 2.49
N LYS A 62 27.19 8.62 1.84
CA LYS A 62 25.96 9.36 2.20
C LYS A 62 25.51 9.05 3.63
N SER A 63 25.36 7.76 3.97
CA SER A 63 24.95 7.34 5.31
C SER A 63 25.92 7.80 6.40
N ARG A 64 27.22 7.84 6.12
CA ARG A 64 28.23 8.32 7.08
C ARG A 64 28.04 9.79 7.47
N LYS A 65 27.47 10.61 6.58
CA LYS A 65 27.28 12.06 6.78
C LYS A 65 25.87 12.44 7.24
N ALA A 66 24.96 11.48 7.33
CA ALA A 66 23.56 11.75 7.63
C ALA A 66 23.34 11.98 9.13
N ASP A 67 22.56 13.00 9.47
CA ASP A 67 22.05 13.23 10.82
C ASP A 67 20.75 12.44 11.09
N LEU A 68 20.05 12.05 10.01
CA LEU A 68 18.81 11.29 10.04
C LEU A 68 18.80 10.26 8.91
N LEU A 69 18.54 9.00 9.26
CA LEU A 69 18.18 7.93 8.34
C LEU A 69 16.70 7.59 8.52
N ILE A 70 15.92 7.74 7.45
CA ILE A 70 14.51 7.36 7.39
C ILE A 70 14.40 6.13 6.49
N ILE A 71 13.78 5.08 7.00
CA ILE A 71 13.50 3.85 6.26
C ILE A 71 12.00 3.61 6.17
N ASN A 72 11.57 2.91 5.13
CA ASN A 72 10.24 2.34 5.06
C ASN A 72 10.07 1.30 6.18
N GLY A 73 11.02 0.39 6.35
CA GLY A 73 10.96 -0.65 7.36
C GLY A 73 10.06 -1.82 6.96
N ALA A 74 9.54 -2.56 7.96
CA ALA A 74 8.83 -3.83 7.76
C ALA A 74 9.63 -4.85 6.91
N GLN A 75 10.96 -4.86 7.11
CA GLN A 75 11.93 -5.67 6.38
C GLN A 75 12.11 -5.31 4.89
N LEU A 76 11.59 -4.20 4.39
CA LEU A 76 11.81 -3.80 2.99
C LEU A 76 13.31 -3.69 2.65
N GLU A 77 14.07 -3.05 3.54
CA GLU A 77 15.49 -2.78 3.31
C GLU A 77 16.45 -3.81 3.95
N ILE A 78 15.92 -4.87 4.57
CA ILE A 78 16.70 -5.78 5.42
C ILE A 78 17.84 -6.48 4.67
N GLY A 79 17.64 -6.74 3.37
CA GLY A 79 18.57 -7.47 2.53
C GLY A 79 19.84 -6.69 2.17
N TRP A 80 19.82 -5.35 2.27
CA TRP A 80 20.90 -4.53 1.70
C TRP A 80 21.32 -3.33 2.56
N LEU A 81 20.45 -2.81 3.44
CA LEU A 81 20.77 -1.65 4.27
C LEU A 81 21.74 -1.96 5.43
N PRO A 82 21.64 -3.11 6.14
CA PRO A 82 22.56 -3.41 7.24
C PRO A 82 24.06 -3.31 6.91
N PRO A 83 24.58 -3.85 5.79
CA PRO A 83 25.99 -3.66 5.45
C PRO A 83 26.37 -2.20 5.17
N ILE A 84 25.45 -1.38 4.62
CA ILE A 84 25.69 0.06 4.39
C ILE A 84 25.86 0.79 5.72
N ILE A 85 24.91 0.61 6.65
CA ILE A 85 24.94 1.28 7.96
C ILE A 85 26.17 0.84 8.78
N ARG A 86 26.53 -0.45 8.76
CA ARG A 86 27.73 -0.95 9.44
C ARG A 86 29.01 -0.30 8.91
N GLN A 87 29.16 -0.20 7.59
CA GLN A 87 30.35 0.40 6.97
C GLN A 87 30.36 1.93 7.03
N ALA A 88 29.19 2.57 7.15
CA ALA A 88 29.08 4.00 7.38
C ALA A 88 29.76 4.39 8.70
N ASN A 89 29.68 3.51 9.71
CA ASN A 89 30.24 3.70 11.05
C ASN A 89 29.80 5.04 11.68
N ASN A 90 28.51 5.34 11.54
CA ASN A 90 27.88 6.54 12.10
C ASN A 90 26.92 6.11 13.21
N SER A 91 27.20 6.49 14.45
CA SER A 91 26.39 6.15 15.63
C SER A 91 25.02 6.84 15.61
N GLU A 92 24.93 8.02 15.00
CA GLU A 92 23.72 8.86 15.03
C GLU A 92 22.56 8.25 14.23
N ILE A 93 22.83 7.34 13.29
CA ILE A 93 21.82 6.71 12.43
C ILE A 93 21.68 5.19 12.66
N GLN A 94 22.21 4.66 13.75
CA GLN A 94 22.03 3.25 14.09
C GLN A 94 20.59 2.97 14.54
N PRO A 95 20.05 1.76 14.29
CA PRO A 95 18.75 1.38 14.85
C PRO A 95 18.65 1.69 16.35
N GLY A 96 17.62 2.44 16.75
CA GLY A 96 17.40 2.88 18.13
C GLY A 96 18.01 4.25 18.49
N SER A 97 18.83 4.85 17.62
CA SER A 97 19.38 6.19 17.84
C SER A 97 18.34 7.30 17.60
N LYS A 98 18.67 8.52 18.03
CA LYS A 98 17.85 9.71 17.76
C LYS A 98 17.76 10.03 16.27
N GLY A 99 18.78 9.74 15.47
CA GLY A 99 18.82 9.94 14.01
C GLY A 99 18.37 8.73 13.20
N PHE A 100 17.63 7.78 13.77
CA PHE A 100 17.02 6.67 13.03
C PHE A 100 15.50 6.73 13.12
N LEU A 101 14.82 6.58 11.97
CA LEU A 101 13.37 6.53 11.86
C LEU A 101 12.94 5.34 11.00
N ASP A 102 12.26 4.38 11.63
CA ASP A 102 11.53 3.32 10.95
C ASP A 102 10.06 3.75 10.80
N LEU A 103 9.61 4.00 9.57
CA LEU A 103 8.23 4.43 9.32
C LEU A 103 7.20 3.32 9.58
N SER A 104 7.59 2.04 9.44
CA SER A 104 6.69 0.91 9.61
C SER A 104 6.15 0.78 11.03
N THR A 105 6.88 1.27 12.04
CA THR A 105 6.44 1.23 13.44
C THR A 105 5.26 2.18 13.72
N TYR A 106 4.93 3.06 12.77
CA TYR A 106 3.82 4.01 12.86
C TYR A 106 2.64 3.62 11.97
N MET A 107 2.68 2.43 11.38
CA MET A 107 1.71 1.98 10.38
C MET A 107 0.99 0.72 10.82
N ASN A 108 -0.31 0.66 10.52
CA ASN A 108 -1.07 -0.58 10.64
C ASN A 108 -0.80 -1.43 9.39
N LEU A 109 0.17 -2.34 9.49
CA LEU A 109 0.53 -3.23 8.39
C LEU A 109 -0.57 -4.27 8.14
N ILE A 110 -0.91 -4.47 6.88
CA ILE A 110 -1.91 -5.45 6.44
C ILE A 110 -1.23 -6.76 6.01
N GLN A 111 -2.01 -7.84 5.89
CA GLN A 111 -1.52 -9.14 5.41
C GLN A 111 -0.38 -9.71 6.26
N VAL A 112 -0.46 -9.56 7.58
CA VAL A 112 0.46 -10.21 8.52
C VAL A 112 0.24 -11.73 8.43
N PRO A 113 1.25 -12.53 8.05
CA PRO A 113 1.07 -13.96 7.85
C PRO A 113 0.87 -14.69 9.19
N ASN A 114 -0.13 -15.57 9.26
CA ASN A 114 -0.41 -16.40 10.44
C ASN A 114 0.67 -17.47 10.68
N ASN A 115 1.35 -17.91 9.62
CA ASN A 115 2.44 -18.89 9.66
C ASN A 115 3.61 -18.37 8.82
N ILE A 116 4.80 -18.25 9.41
CA ILE A 116 6.01 -17.81 8.69
C ILE A 116 6.77 -19.07 8.25
N SER A 117 6.73 -19.39 6.96
CA SER A 117 7.60 -20.42 6.38
C SER A 117 8.53 -19.81 5.34
N ARG A 118 9.83 -20.04 5.47
CA ARG A 118 10.85 -19.59 4.50
C ARG A 118 10.66 -20.21 3.09
N ALA A 119 9.80 -21.22 2.96
CA ALA A 119 9.49 -21.85 1.68
C ALA A 119 8.54 -21.03 0.77
N GLN A 120 7.97 -19.92 1.28
CA GLN A 120 6.96 -19.12 0.57
C GLN A 120 7.52 -17.89 -0.17
N GLY A 121 8.85 -17.72 -0.28
CA GLY A 121 9.46 -16.60 -1.03
C GLY A 121 9.50 -15.29 -0.23
N ASP A 122 9.14 -14.16 -0.86
CA ASP A 122 9.09 -12.79 -0.28
C ASP A 122 7.99 -12.66 0.80
N VAL A 123 8.15 -13.41 1.89
CA VAL A 123 7.26 -13.35 3.06
C VAL A 123 7.80 -12.30 4.01
N HIS A 124 6.98 -11.29 4.29
CA HIS A 124 7.27 -10.29 5.31
C HIS A 124 6.59 -10.70 6.63
N PRO A 125 7.35 -11.13 7.66
CA PRO A 125 6.80 -11.59 8.94
C PRO A 125 5.94 -10.55 9.64
N PHE A 126 6.17 -9.27 9.36
CA PHE A 126 5.47 -8.15 9.96
C PHE A 126 4.29 -7.63 9.12
N GLY A 127 3.99 -8.29 7.99
CA GLY A 127 2.98 -7.85 7.03
C GLY A 127 3.55 -7.07 5.85
N ASN A 128 2.68 -6.66 4.94
CA ASN A 128 3.06 -6.06 3.67
C ASN A 128 3.79 -4.71 3.87
N PRO A 129 5.06 -4.58 3.46
CA PRO A 129 5.87 -3.39 3.73
C PRO A 129 5.54 -2.22 2.79
N HIS A 130 4.74 -2.43 1.74
CA HIS A 130 4.48 -1.41 0.72
C HIS A 130 3.43 -0.38 1.18
N PHE A 131 3.35 -0.09 2.48
CA PHE A 131 2.39 0.83 3.08
C PHE A 131 2.57 2.26 2.57
N ALA A 132 3.80 2.67 2.20
CA ALA A 132 4.07 3.99 1.66
C ALA A 132 3.35 4.24 0.33
N LEU A 133 2.95 3.18 -0.38
CA LEU A 133 2.18 3.28 -1.62
C LEU A 133 0.70 3.57 -1.39
N ASN A 134 0.21 3.45 -0.15
CA ASN A 134 -1.16 3.82 0.19
C ASN A 134 -1.24 5.34 0.44
N PRO A 135 -2.02 6.09 -0.38
CA PRO A 135 -2.22 7.53 -0.23
C PRO A 135 -2.73 7.95 1.15
N ASP A 136 -3.47 7.07 1.84
CA ASP A 136 -4.00 7.38 3.18
C ASP A 136 -2.91 7.41 4.24
N ASN A 137 -1.78 6.73 3.98
CA ASN A 137 -0.64 6.71 4.89
C ASN A 137 0.24 7.96 4.72
N ILE A 138 0.11 8.71 3.63
CA ILE A 138 0.97 9.85 3.33
C ILE A 138 0.89 10.98 4.37
N PRO A 139 -0.31 11.38 4.86
CA PRO A 139 -0.40 12.33 5.97
C PRO A 139 0.21 11.79 7.28
N ILE A 140 0.18 10.47 7.50
CA ILE A 140 0.78 9.85 8.69
C ILE A 140 2.30 9.91 8.56
N VAL A 141 2.85 9.49 7.42
CA VAL A 141 4.28 9.57 7.11
C VAL A 141 4.77 11.02 7.24
N SER A 142 4.06 11.99 6.67
CA SER A 142 4.47 13.40 6.72
C SER A 142 4.47 13.96 8.14
N LYS A 143 3.49 13.57 8.96
CA LYS A 143 3.45 13.92 10.39
C LYS A 143 4.63 13.33 11.14
N VAL A 144 4.91 12.03 10.99
CA VAL A 144 6.01 11.35 11.69
C VAL A 144 7.37 11.93 11.29
N VAL A 145 7.56 12.22 9.99
CA VAL A 145 8.78 12.90 9.51
C VAL A 145 8.92 14.29 10.14
N THR A 146 7.83 15.05 10.24
CA THR A 146 7.83 16.37 10.88
C THR A 146 8.23 16.29 12.35
N GLU A 147 7.64 15.36 13.10
CA GLU A 147 7.96 15.14 14.51
C GLU A 147 9.44 14.76 14.69
N LYS A 148 9.97 13.91 13.80
CA LYS A 148 11.39 13.51 13.84
C LYS A 148 12.33 14.67 13.53
N LEU A 149 11.99 15.52 12.55
CA LEU A 149 12.75 16.73 12.24
C LEU A 149 12.73 17.72 13.42
N CYS A 150 11.57 17.92 14.06
CA CYS A 150 11.45 18.73 15.29
C CYS A 150 12.29 18.18 16.44
N GLN A 151 12.35 16.85 16.62
CA GLN A 151 13.20 16.24 17.65
C GLN A 151 14.68 16.54 17.42
N LEU A 152 15.14 16.51 16.17
CA LEU A 152 16.54 16.78 15.82
C LEU A 152 16.88 18.28 15.83
N ASP A 153 15.95 19.13 15.37
CA ASP A 153 16.11 20.58 15.27
C ASP A 153 14.87 21.31 15.81
N ASN A 154 14.83 21.44 17.12
CA ASN A 154 13.72 22.08 17.83
C ASN A 154 13.56 23.56 17.45
N THR A 155 14.65 24.24 17.08
CA THR A 155 14.64 25.67 16.72
C THR A 155 13.81 25.92 15.46
N ASN A 156 13.87 25.01 14.47
CA ASN A 156 13.10 25.11 13.24
C ASN A 156 11.76 24.33 13.29
N CYS A 157 11.32 23.82 14.44
CA CYS A 157 10.13 22.96 14.52
C CYS A 157 8.85 23.63 13.97
N SER A 158 8.60 24.90 14.32
CA SER A 158 7.44 25.65 13.80
C SER A 158 7.45 25.79 12.27
N TYR A 159 8.63 25.85 11.65
CA TYR A 159 8.79 25.85 10.20
C TYR A 159 8.35 24.51 9.59
N PHE A 160 8.81 23.39 10.16
CA PHE A 160 8.42 22.05 9.71
C PHE A 160 6.92 21.80 9.87
N GLU A 161 6.33 22.18 11.01
CA GLU A 161 4.89 22.04 11.25
C GLU A 161 4.05 22.85 10.27
N THR A 162 4.47 24.08 9.96
CA THR A 162 3.78 24.94 8.99
C THR A 162 3.82 24.31 7.59
N ASN A 163 4.97 23.80 7.18
CA ASN A 163 5.12 23.11 5.89
C ASN A 163 4.28 21.83 5.83
N ASN A 164 4.26 21.04 6.90
CA ASN A 164 3.43 19.85 6.98
C ASN A 164 1.93 20.19 6.86
N LYS A 165 1.45 21.22 7.57
CA LYS A 165 0.04 21.67 7.46
C LYS A 165 -0.32 22.08 6.03
N ALA A 166 0.57 22.80 5.35
CA ALA A 166 0.36 23.18 3.95
C ALA A 166 0.35 21.95 3.02
N PHE A 167 1.28 21.02 3.24
CA PHE A 167 1.36 19.75 2.51
C PHE A 167 0.09 18.90 2.68
N THR A 168 -0.34 18.67 3.92
CA THR A 168 -1.52 17.84 4.21
C THR A 168 -2.79 18.49 3.68
N LYS A 169 -2.93 19.81 3.76
CA LYS A 169 -4.06 20.54 3.16
C LYS A 169 -4.15 20.27 1.65
N LYS A 170 -3.01 20.31 0.95
CA LYS A 170 -2.95 20.00 -0.48
C LYS A 170 -3.24 18.52 -0.76
N TRP A 171 -2.76 17.60 0.08
CA TRP A 171 -3.00 16.16 -0.07
C TRP A 171 -4.48 15.75 0.16
N GLN A 172 -5.16 16.51 1.03
CA GLN A 172 -6.57 16.36 1.34
C GLN A 172 -7.48 17.05 0.33
N ASP A 173 -6.92 17.78 -0.64
CA ASP A 173 -7.71 18.32 -1.75
C ASP A 173 -8.19 17.17 -2.63
N LYS A 174 -9.44 16.76 -2.44
CA LYS A 174 -10.12 15.69 -3.18
C LYS A 174 -10.95 16.23 -4.36
N SER A 175 -10.68 17.46 -4.81
CA SER A 175 -11.40 18.07 -5.95
C SER A 175 -11.16 17.38 -7.29
N LYS A 176 -10.10 16.56 -7.40
CA LYS A 176 -9.75 15.82 -8.62
C LYS A 176 -9.58 14.34 -8.35
N VAL A 177 -9.99 13.52 -9.31
CA VAL A 177 -9.65 12.10 -9.35
C VAL A 177 -8.15 11.99 -9.64
N TRP A 178 -7.43 11.33 -8.75
CA TRP A 178 -5.96 11.24 -8.81
C TRP A 178 -5.49 9.84 -9.25
N SER A 179 -6.30 8.79 -9.10
CA SER A 179 -6.01 7.44 -9.60
C SER A 179 -7.26 6.66 -9.92
N VAL A 180 -7.17 5.78 -10.91
CA VAL A 180 -8.09 4.67 -11.14
C VAL A 180 -7.26 3.39 -11.08
N ASN A 181 -7.67 2.43 -10.27
CA ASN A 181 -6.96 1.16 -10.10
C ASN A 181 -7.92 -0.01 -10.32
N PHE A 182 -7.38 -1.14 -10.74
CA PHE A 182 -8.15 -2.38 -10.90
C PHE A 182 -7.88 -3.33 -9.73
N HIS A 183 -8.95 -3.94 -9.22
CA HIS A 183 -8.86 -5.06 -8.30
C HIS A 183 -9.03 -6.37 -9.06
N LYS A 184 -8.22 -7.38 -8.73
CA LYS A 184 -8.42 -8.73 -9.26
C LYS A 184 -9.76 -9.25 -8.78
N ALA A 185 -10.56 -9.82 -9.69
CA ALA A 185 -11.87 -10.39 -9.35
C ALA A 185 -11.77 -11.43 -8.23
N SER A 186 -10.72 -12.26 -8.24
CA SER A 186 -10.46 -13.25 -7.18
C SER A 186 -10.36 -12.65 -5.77
N HIS A 187 -9.94 -11.39 -5.66
CA HIS A 187 -9.80 -10.66 -4.39
C HIS A 187 -11.07 -9.91 -3.97
N CYS A 188 -12.15 -9.97 -4.74
CA CYS A 188 -13.38 -9.20 -4.50
C CYS A 188 -14.54 -10.13 -4.14
N ARG A 189 -15.40 -9.70 -3.20
CA ARG A 189 -16.71 -10.30 -2.92
C ARG A 189 -17.77 -9.21 -2.83
N LEU A 190 -18.87 -9.38 -3.54
CA LEU A 190 -19.99 -8.43 -3.52
C LEU A 190 -20.82 -8.66 -2.28
N ALA A 191 -21.29 -7.57 -1.67
CA ALA A 191 -22.31 -7.66 -0.64
C ALA A 191 -23.63 -8.17 -1.23
N PRO A 192 -24.52 -8.77 -0.41
CA PRO A 192 -25.89 -9.00 -0.81
C PRO A 192 -26.56 -7.70 -1.27
N ILE A 193 -27.40 -7.80 -2.30
CA ILE A 193 -28.19 -6.68 -2.80
C ILE A 193 -29.09 -6.16 -1.66
N ASP A 194 -29.13 -4.84 -1.48
CA ASP A 194 -30.07 -4.20 -0.58
C ASP A 194 -31.48 -4.33 -1.15
N PRO A 195 -32.42 -5.02 -0.47
CA PRO A 195 -33.75 -5.27 -1.00
C PRO A 195 -34.60 -4.00 -1.15
N LYS A 196 -34.25 -2.90 -0.49
CA LYS A 196 -34.99 -1.63 -0.59
C LYS A 196 -34.58 -0.82 -1.82
N THR A 197 -33.28 -0.78 -2.09
CA THR A 197 -32.71 0.05 -3.15
C THR A 197 -32.42 -0.73 -4.42
N GLY A 198 -32.34 -2.07 -4.33
CA GLY A 198 -31.91 -2.94 -5.42
C GLY A 198 -30.43 -2.84 -5.74
N ARG A 199 -29.67 -2.04 -4.98
CA ARG A 199 -28.24 -1.76 -5.23
C ARG A 199 -27.36 -2.69 -4.42
N ILE A 200 -26.16 -2.97 -4.92
CA ILE A 200 -25.10 -3.60 -4.12
C ILE A 200 -24.45 -2.48 -3.28
N PRO A 201 -24.50 -2.53 -1.94
CA PRO A 201 -24.02 -1.42 -1.13
C PRO A 201 -22.49 -1.32 -1.08
N HIS A 202 -21.79 -2.46 -1.14
CA HIS A 202 -20.32 -2.49 -1.03
C HIS A 202 -19.69 -3.73 -1.66
N VAL A 203 -18.41 -3.63 -1.98
CA VAL A 203 -17.51 -4.76 -2.25
C VAL A 203 -16.55 -4.91 -1.08
N PHE A 204 -16.30 -6.15 -0.70
CA PHE A 204 -15.20 -6.55 0.17
C PHE A 204 -14.00 -6.94 -0.68
N VAL A 205 -12.86 -6.31 -0.42
CA VAL A 205 -11.59 -6.59 -1.11
C VAL A 205 -10.60 -7.20 -0.12
N SER A 206 -10.10 -8.40 -0.44
CA SER A 206 -9.02 -9.06 0.29
C SER A 206 -8.22 -9.99 -0.61
N GLY A 207 -6.89 -9.92 -0.50
CA GLY A 207 -6.00 -10.91 -1.14
C GLY A 207 -5.95 -12.26 -0.43
N ASN A 208 -6.62 -12.38 0.72
CA ASN A 208 -6.63 -13.60 1.54
C ASN A 208 -7.92 -14.43 1.38
N PHE A 209 -8.77 -14.11 0.41
CA PHE A 209 -9.93 -14.98 0.13
C PHE A 209 -9.47 -16.36 -0.36
N PRO A 210 -10.18 -17.45 0.04
CA PRO A 210 -11.45 -17.46 0.78
C PRO A 210 -11.33 -17.29 2.31
N ASP A 211 -10.13 -17.35 2.87
CA ASP A 211 -9.88 -17.37 4.33
C ASP A 211 -9.98 -15.98 5.03
N ALA A 212 -10.41 -14.94 4.32
CA ALA A 212 -10.51 -13.59 4.86
C ALA A 212 -11.78 -13.42 5.70
N ALA A 213 -11.65 -12.91 6.93
CA ALA A 213 -12.79 -12.45 7.72
C ALA A 213 -13.21 -11.04 7.28
N GLU A 214 -14.50 -10.69 7.44
CA GLU A 214 -15.05 -9.39 7.01
C GLU A 214 -14.25 -8.20 7.58
N LYS A 215 -13.87 -8.27 8.86
CA LYS A 215 -13.11 -7.22 9.56
C LYS A 215 -11.73 -6.95 8.93
N ASP A 216 -11.19 -7.92 8.21
CA ASP A 216 -9.86 -7.86 7.60
C ASP A 216 -9.95 -7.46 6.11
N CYS A 217 -11.18 -7.28 5.59
CA CYS A 217 -11.45 -6.85 4.23
C CYS A 217 -11.54 -5.32 4.15
N GLN A 218 -11.02 -4.77 3.06
CA GLN A 218 -11.35 -3.39 2.69
C GLN A 218 -12.79 -3.35 2.18
N LYS A 219 -13.63 -2.51 2.79
CA LYS A 219 -15.03 -2.31 2.41
C LYS A 219 -15.14 -1.05 1.55
N LEU A 220 -15.53 -1.19 0.29
CA LEU A 220 -15.66 -0.07 -0.67
C LEU A 220 -17.10 0.07 -1.15
N PRO A 221 -17.68 1.29 -1.13
CA PRO A 221 -19.00 1.52 -1.70
C PRO A 221 -18.97 1.34 -3.21
N VAL A 222 -20.04 0.74 -3.73
CA VAL A 222 -20.18 0.44 -5.17
C VAL A 222 -20.88 1.60 -5.87
N ILE A 223 -20.33 1.98 -7.02
CA ILE A 223 -21.07 2.74 -8.03
C ILE A 223 -21.80 1.72 -8.89
N ASP A 224 -23.13 1.75 -8.83
CA ASP A 224 -23.99 0.80 -9.53
C ASP A 224 -23.90 1.00 -11.04
N MET A 225 -23.41 0.02 -11.79
CA MET A 225 -23.24 0.16 -13.24
C MET A 225 -24.56 0.37 -14.00
N ILE A 226 -25.68 -0.14 -13.48
CA ILE A 226 -26.99 -0.10 -14.13
C ILE A 226 -27.72 1.20 -13.77
N ASN A 227 -27.68 1.58 -12.50
CA ASN A 227 -28.44 2.73 -11.96
C ASN A 227 -27.53 3.88 -11.46
N TYR A 228 -26.32 4.04 -12.00
CA TYR A 228 -25.35 5.03 -11.50
C TYR A 228 -25.87 6.47 -11.59
N TYR A 229 -26.71 6.80 -12.58
CA TYR A 229 -27.19 8.17 -12.79
C TYR A 229 -27.86 8.75 -11.54
N ASP A 230 -28.71 7.96 -10.88
CA ASP A 230 -29.38 8.36 -9.63
C ASP A 230 -28.38 8.52 -8.47
N GLN A 231 -27.29 7.74 -8.51
CA GLN A 231 -26.25 7.71 -7.49
C GLN A 231 -25.22 8.84 -7.66
N LEU A 232 -25.07 9.41 -8.87
CA LEU A 232 -24.06 10.43 -9.14
C LEU A 232 -24.28 11.71 -8.33
N GLU A 233 -25.52 12.13 -8.13
CA GLU A 233 -25.82 13.32 -7.31
C GLU A 233 -25.61 13.04 -5.81
N GLU A 234 -25.91 11.83 -5.35
CA GLU A 234 -25.57 11.38 -3.99
C GLU A 234 -24.05 11.43 -3.77
N ILE A 235 -23.27 10.87 -4.70
CA ILE A 235 -21.80 10.85 -4.66
C ILE A 235 -21.21 12.25 -4.74
N ARG A 236 -21.77 13.12 -5.59
CA ARG A 236 -21.29 14.49 -5.79
C ARG A 236 -21.50 15.36 -4.55
N THR A 237 -22.55 15.09 -3.79
CA THR A 237 -22.85 15.84 -2.56
C THR A 237 -22.16 15.26 -1.32
N ASP A 238 -21.65 14.03 -1.39
CA ASP A 238 -20.88 13.42 -0.30
C ASP A 238 -19.47 14.03 -0.18
N GLN A 239 -19.22 14.71 0.94
CA GLN A 239 -17.91 15.29 1.29
C GLN A 239 -17.06 14.38 2.19
N LYS A 240 -17.52 13.18 2.50
CA LYS A 240 -16.86 12.23 3.40
C LYS A 240 -16.33 11.02 2.64
N GLN A 241 -17.00 10.60 1.57
CA GLN A 241 -16.62 9.44 0.78
C GLN A 241 -15.97 9.81 -0.56
N PHE A 242 -14.72 9.36 -0.76
CA PHE A 242 -13.93 9.69 -1.96
C PHE A 242 -13.33 8.47 -2.66
N LYS A 243 -13.64 7.25 -2.17
CA LYS A 243 -13.16 5.99 -2.74
C LYS A 243 -14.35 5.14 -3.12
N TYR A 244 -14.41 4.77 -4.39
CA TYR A 244 -15.51 3.99 -4.92
C TYR A 244 -14.96 2.88 -5.79
N ILE A 245 -15.73 1.82 -5.92
CA ILE A 245 -15.45 0.74 -6.85
C ILE A 245 -16.61 0.62 -7.84
N MET A 246 -16.28 0.55 -9.12
CA MET A 246 -17.25 0.35 -10.18
C MET A 246 -16.95 -1.02 -10.82
N PRO A 247 -17.85 -2.01 -10.69
CA PRO A 247 -17.73 -3.26 -11.42
C PRO A 247 -17.77 -2.97 -12.93
N LEU A 248 -16.72 -3.37 -13.66
CA LEU A 248 -16.58 -3.03 -15.08
C LEU A 248 -17.39 -3.91 -16.02
N PHE A 249 -17.93 -5.04 -15.56
CA PHE A 249 -18.85 -5.87 -16.33
C PHE A 249 -19.56 -6.89 -15.44
N TRP A 250 -20.75 -7.33 -15.86
CA TRP A 250 -21.63 -8.27 -15.17
C TRP A 250 -21.94 -9.47 -16.09
N PRO A 251 -21.58 -10.71 -15.73
CA PRO A 251 -20.21 -11.22 -15.66
C PRO A 251 -19.57 -11.41 -17.06
N ASP A 252 -18.24 -11.24 -17.12
CA ASP A 252 -17.41 -11.81 -18.18
C ASP A 252 -17.39 -13.33 -17.99
N VAL A 253 -17.56 -14.10 -19.08
CA VAL A 253 -17.51 -15.57 -19.13
C VAL A 253 -16.21 -16.15 -18.56
N ILE A 254 -15.20 -15.30 -18.32
CA ILE A 254 -13.89 -15.65 -17.77
C ILE A 254 -13.79 -15.34 -16.26
N ASN A 255 -14.68 -14.52 -15.69
CA ASN A 255 -14.61 -14.04 -14.31
C ASN A 255 -15.98 -14.22 -13.62
N ASP A 256 -16.25 -15.43 -13.11
CA ASP A 256 -17.50 -15.77 -12.42
C ASP A 256 -17.76 -14.89 -11.18
N TYR A 257 -19.05 -14.62 -10.94
CA TYR A 257 -19.60 -13.82 -9.83
C TYR A 257 -19.25 -14.40 -8.44
N TYR A 258 -19.00 -15.72 -8.38
CA TYR A 258 -18.48 -16.49 -7.25
C TYR A 258 -17.70 -17.69 -7.81
N PRO A 259 -16.38 -17.62 -8.01
CA PRO A 259 -15.63 -18.77 -8.51
C PRO A 259 -15.47 -19.77 -7.36
N ILE A 260 -16.41 -20.71 -7.28
CA ILE A 260 -16.09 -22.07 -6.85
C ILE A 260 -16.09 -22.84 -8.15
N ALA A 261 -14.95 -23.38 -8.55
CA ALA A 261 -14.88 -24.14 -9.79
C ALA A 261 -15.94 -25.26 -9.70
N PHE A 262 -16.71 -25.54 -10.76
CA PHE A 262 -17.84 -26.50 -10.70
C PHE A 262 -17.44 -27.89 -10.13
N TRP A 263 -16.17 -28.24 -10.23
CA TRP A 263 -15.53 -29.46 -9.71
C TRP A 263 -15.10 -29.37 -8.25
N ASP A 264 -15.02 -28.16 -7.69
CA ASP A 264 -14.73 -27.89 -6.28
C ASP A 264 -15.94 -28.19 -5.40
N SER A 265 -17.16 -28.12 -5.93
CA SER A 265 -18.36 -28.60 -5.22
C SER A 265 -18.26 -30.09 -4.87
N ALA A 266 -17.65 -30.93 -5.71
CA ALA A 266 -17.38 -32.33 -5.38
C ALA A 266 -16.32 -32.50 -4.28
N ARG A 267 -15.37 -31.56 -4.17
CA ARG A 267 -14.28 -31.56 -3.19
C ARG A 267 -14.74 -31.00 -1.83
N GLU A 268 -15.52 -29.92 -1.82
CA GLU A 268 -16.01 -29.29 -0.59
C GLU A 268 -17.25 -29.96 0.01
N SER A 269 -18.06 -30.64 -0.79
CA SER A 269 -19.26 -31.33 -0.31
C SER A 269 -18.98 -32.62 0.48
N GLY A 270 -17.72 -33.07 0.57
CA GLY A 270 -17.35 -34.35 1.16
C GLY A 270 -17.74 -35.58 0.34
N TRP A 271 -18.44 -35.41 -0.80
CA TRP A 271 -18.83 -36.51 -1.67
C TRP A 271 -17.63 -37.21 -2.31
N LEU A 272 -16.53 -36.49 -2.54
CA LEU A 272 -15.28 -37.10 -3.01
C LEU A 272 -14.68 -38.04 -1.96
N ASP A 273 -14.69 -37.67 -0.68
CA ASP A 273 -14.21 -38.51 0.42
C ASP A 273 -15.06 -39.78 0.58
N ILE A 274 -16.38 -39.65 0.41
CA ILE A 274 -17.30 -40.79 0.37
C ILE A 274 -16.97 -41.70 -0.82
N ALA A 275 -16.79 -41.14 -2.02
CA ALA A 275 -16.49 -41.91 -3.23
C ALA A 275 -15.18 -42.71 -3.12
N ILE A 276 -14.11 -42.12 -2.55
CA ILE A 276 -12.82 -42.81 -2.33
C ILE A 276 -12.85 -43.77 -1.12
N SER A 277 -13.84 -43.66 -0.23
CA SER A 277 -14.02 -44.61 0.87
C SER A 277 -14.59 -45.95 0.42
N ILE A 278 -15.30 -45.98 -0.72
CA ILE A 278 -15.91 -47.19 -1.29
C ILE A 278 -14.80 -48.13 -1.81
N PRO A 279 -14.72 -49.38 -1.31
CA PRO A 279 -13.63 -50.31 -1.64
C PRO A 279 -13.44 -50.57 -3.14
N ALA A 280 -14.52 -50.53 -3.93
CA ALA A 280 -14.48 -50.77 -5.37
C ALA A 280 -13.79 -49.66 -6.19
N TYR A 281 -13.64 -48.45 -5.64
CA TYR A 281 -13.02 -47.30 -6.31
C TYR A 281 -11.64 -46.94 -5.76
N LYS A 282 -11.13 -47.68 -4.78
CA LYS A 282 -9.74 -47.58 -4.31
C LYS A 282 -8.83 -48.20 -5.38
N LYS A 283 -7.98 -47.39 -6.01
CA LYS A 283 -6.83 -47.89 -6.78
C LYS A 283 -5.73 -48.35 -5.83
#